data_AF-A0A520JP21-F1
#
_entry.id   AF-A0A520JP21-F1
#
_cell.length_a   1.000
_cell.length_b   1.000
_cell.length_c   1.000
_cell.angle_alpha   90.00
_cell.angle_beta   90.00
_cell.angle_gamma   90.00
#
_symmetry.space_group_name_H-M   'P 1'
#
loop_
_entity.id
_entity.type
_entity.pdbx_description
1 polymer ?
#
loop_
_entity_poly.entity_id
_entity_poly.type
_entity_poly.pdbx_seq_one_letter_code
_entity_poly.pdbx_strand_id
1 'polypeptide(L)'
;PITINGWSPRNDSRRNSGAVSLRTAFAYSLNTVAAKLGQEVGFATVADMARRFGITTPVNTHPSMVLGTSDVRLLDMTRAFASVASKGVAVTPYGITRVSSNGQTIYTHEVDRSHVLVAPYVAAEMTDLLQTAVNTGTGRAAQIGRPVAGKTGTTSSSKDGWFLGFSSGITTGVWMGRDDARPIAGLHGGTAPARAWAAFMKPATANRPIEQFDTQVTLPEWQLEPDEESYFGQPDNGDPGQMVDGDGNPIERPAPTQPAPDYDAGPPPIDGDQPAPVQPQQLNQDWIDRVTGRDGPPRDGSGRDAPRRDGPAGRQPLQRDVPRDRYQDERPIQ
;
A
#
# COMPACT_ATOMS: atom_id res chain seq x y z
N PRO A 1 17.33 1.98 -11.11
CA PRO A 1 17.12 1.17 -12.33
C PRO A 1 17.41 -0.31 -12.06
N ILE A 2 16.81 -1.21 -12.85
CA ILE A 2 17.05 -2.66 -12.83
C ILE A 2 16.90 -3.21 -14.25
N THR A 3 17.70 -4.22 -14.59
CA THR A 3 17.59 -4.98 -15.84
C THR A 3 17.60 -6.46 -15.51
N ILE A 4 16.61 -7.19 -16.00
CA ILE A 4 16.42 -8.63 -15.77
C ILE A 4 16.32 -9.29 -17.13
N ASN A 5 17.29 -10.11 -17.51
CA ASN A 5 17.28 -10.85 -18.79
C ASN A 5 16.96 -9.96 -20.01
N GLY A 6 17.57 -8.76 -20.07
CA GLY A 6 17.35 -7.79 -21.17
C GLY A 6 16.09 -6.92 -21.05
N TRP A 7 15.26 -7.11 -20.02
CA TRP A 7 14.09 -6.28 -19.75
C TRP A 7 14.39 -5.23 -18.66
N SER A 8 14.16 -3.95 -18.97
CA SER A 8 14.41 -2.82 -18.06
C SER A 8 13.12 -2.02 -17.79
N PRO A 9 12.36 -2.34 -16.73
CA PRO A 9 11.14 -1.61 -16.41
C PRO A 9 11.42 -0.17 -15.98
N ARG A 10 10.44 0.70 -16.25
CA ARG A 10 10.45 2.10 -15.81
C ARG A 10 9.23 2.39 -14.96
N ASN A 11 9.41 3.26 -13.96
CA ASN A 11 8.27 3.84 -13.24
C ASN A 11 7.48 4.75 -14.18
N ASP A 12 6.20 4.95 -13.88
CA ASP A 12 5.31 5.80 -14.68
C ASP A 12 5.85 7.25 -14.78
N SER A 13 6.37 7.77 -13.66
CA SER A 13 7.05 9.07 -13.57
C SER A 13 8.36 9.17 -14.37
N ARG A 14 8.88 8.03 -14.86
CA ARG A 14 10.20 7.87 -15.49
C ARG A 14 11.38 8.30 -14.61
N ARG A 15 11.16 8.54 -13.32
CA ARG A 15 12.16 8.96 -12.35
C ARG A 15 12.55 7.82 -11.42
N ASN A 16 13.75 7.92 -10.86
CA ASN A 16 14.27 6.98 -9.88
C ASN A 16 13.93 7.49 -8.47
N SER A 17 13.40 6.61 -7.62
CA SER A 17 12.91 6.97 -6.29
C SER A 17 13.97 6.89 -5.19
N GLY A 18 15.17 6.38 -5.50
CA GLY A 18 16.20 6.13 -4.50
C GLY A 18 15.84 4.98 -3.56
N ALA A 19 16.43 4.96 -2.37
CA ALA A 19 16.04 4.04 -1.31
C ALA A 19 14.65 4.42 -0.77
N VAL A 20 13.75 3.44 -0.69
CA VAL A 20 12.36 3.64 -0.25
C VAL A 20 11.92 2.42 0.54
N SER A 21 11.02 2.61 1.50
CA SER A 21 10.37 1.48 2.18
C SER A 21 9.47 0.70 1.21
N LEU A 22 9.24 -0.59 1.47
CA LEU A 22 8.29 -1.40 0.70
C LEU A 22 6.87 -0.82 0.76
N ARG A 23 6.46 -0.31 1.93
CA ARG A 23 5.20 0.40 2.13
C ARG A 23 5.04 1.58 1.16
N THR A 24 6.07 2.42 1.07
CA THR A 24 6.10 3.56 0.15
C THR A 24 6.07 3.09 -1.31
N ALA A 25 6.89 2.09 -1.65
CA ALA A 25 6.95 1.56 -3.00
C ALA A 25 5.61 0.97 -3.47
N PHE A 26 4.91 0.29 -2.56
CA PHE A 26 3.57 -0.27 -2.80
C PHE A 26 2.52 0.83 -3.02
N ALA A 27 2.50 1.84 -2.15
CA ALA A 27 1.54 2.94 -2.22
C ALA A 27 1.62 3.73 -3.53
N TYR A 28 2.84 3.95 -4.03
CA TYR A 28 3.13 4.66 -5.27
C TYR A 28 3.32 3.75 -6.50
N SER A 29 3.12 2.44 -6.34
CA SER A 29 3.18 1.46 -7.43
C SER A 29 4.50 1.51 -8.23
N LEU A 30 5.63 1.50 -7.54
CA LEU A 30 6.95 1.63 -8.17
C LEU A 30 7.37 0.34 -8.90
N ASN A 31 7.23 0.33 -10.22
CA ASN A 31 7.58 -0.78 -11.11
C ASN A 31 9.01 -1.32 -10.88
N THR A 32 9.99 -0.44 -10.65
CA THR A 32 11.38 -0.89 -10.44
C THR A 32 11.57 -1.64 -9.14
N VAL A 33 10.78 -1.35 -8.10
CA VAL A 33 10.83 -2.08 -6.82
C VAL A 33 10.09 -3.40 -6.94
N ALA A 34 8.94 -3.43 -7.62
CA ALA A 34 8.22 -4.67 -7.92
C ALA A 34 9.08 -5.67 -8.71
N ALA A 35 9.87 -5.19 -9.68
CA ALA A 35 10.82 -6.00 -10.42
C ALA A 35 11.97 -6.56 -9.57
N LYS A 36 12.53 -5.74 -8.67
CA LYS A 36 13.55 -6.20 -7.71
C LYS A 36 13.00 -7.30 -6.81
N LEU A 37 11.84 -7.06 -6.21
CA LEU A 37 11.20 -8.00 -5.30
C LEU A 37 10.81 -9.31 -6.03
N GLY A 38 10.29 -9.22 -7.25
CA GLY A 38 9.97 -10.40 -8.05
C GLY A 38 11.20 -11.24 -8.41
N GLN A 39 12.35 -10.60 -8.65
CA GLN A 39 13.62 -11.31 -8.89
C GLN A 39 14.12 -12.01 -7.63
N GLU A 40 13.96 -11.38 -6.47
CA GLU A 40 14.40 -11.89 -5.17
C GLU A 40 13.53 -13.07 -4.69
N VAL A 41 12.20 -12.94 -4.80
CA VAL A 41 11.23 -13.97 -4.37
C VAL A 41 11.07 -15.10 -5.42
N GLY A 42 11.27 -14.78 -6.69
CA GLY A 42 11.08 -15.68 -7.82
C GLY A 42 9.69 -15.58 -8.46
N PHE A 43 9.67 -15.46 -9.80
CA PHE A 43 8.45 -15.28 -10.59
C PHE A 43 7.49 -16.48 -10.53
N ALA A 44 8.01 -17.71 -10.43
CA ALA A 44 7.19 -18.90 -10.25
C ALA A 44 6.42 -18.86 -8.91
N THR A 45 7.09 -18.48 -7.82
CA THR A 45 6.48 -18.29 -6.49
C THR A 45 5.35 -17.27 -6.53
N VAL A 46 5.54 -16.15 -7.23
CA VAL A 46 4.49 -15.14 -7.42
C VAL A 46 3.30 -15.71 -8.20
N ALA A 47 3.56 -16.51 -9.24
CA ALA A 47 2.51 -17.14 -10.03
C ALA A 47 1.71 -18.17 -9.20
N ASP A 48 2.39 -18.97 -8.38
CA ASP A 48 1.75 -19.94 -7.50
C ASP A 48 0.91 -19.26 -6.42
N MET A 49 1.40 -18.15 -5.87
CA MET A 49 0.61 -17.34 -4.94
C MET A 49 -0.64 -16.75 -5.62
N ALA A 50 -0.52 -16.23 -6.85
CA ALA A 50 -1.68 -15.74 -7.60
C ALA A 50 -2.74 -16.85 -7.81
N ARG A 51 -2.32 -18.05 -8.21
CA ARG A 51 -3.21 -19.22 -8.34
C ARG A 51 -3.85 -19.61 -7.01
N ARG A 52 -3.08 -19.59 -5.91
CA ARG A 52 -3.58 -19.85 -4.55
C ARG A 52 -4.68 -18.87 -4.16
N PHE A 53 -4.58 -17.61 -4.57
CA PHE A 53 -5.62 -16.59 -4.36
C PHE A 53 -6.82 -16.68 -5.33
N GLY A 54 -6.86 -17.71 -6.18
CA GLY A 54 -8.01 -18.02 -7.01
C GLY A 54 -7.98 -17.41 -8.40
N ILE A 55 -6.81 -16.97 -8.90
CA ILE A 55 -6.63 -16.62 -10.31
C ILE A 55 -6.68 -17.91 -11.15
N THR A 56 -7.71 -18.03 -11.99
CA THR A 56 -7.96 -19.24 -12.81
C THR A 56 -7.44 -19.14 -14.24
N THR A 57 -7.06 -17.93 -14.66
CA THR A 57 -6.49 -17.64 -15.97
C THR A 57 -5.00 -17.99 -16.03
N PRO A 58 -4.42 -18.21 -17.22
CA PRO A 58 -2.99 -18.47 -17.36
C PRO A 58 -2.15 -17.34 -16.76
N VAL A 59 -1.27 -17.67 -15.80
CA VAL A 59 -0.32 -16.74 -15.20
C VAL A 59 1.06 -17.01 -15.77
N ASN A 60 1.63 -16.02 -16.48
CA ASN A 60 2.98 -16.11 -17.01
C ASN A 60 4.04 -15.95 -15.91
N THR A 61 5.24 -16.49 -16.12
CA THR A 61 6.37 -16.44 -15.18
C THR A 61 7.54 -15.62 -15.70
N HIS A 62 7.30 -14.79 -16.72
CA HIS A 62 8.33 -13.87 -17.23
C HIS A 62 8.51 -12.69 -16.28
N PRO A 63 9.67 -12.01 -16.28
CA PRO A 63 9.92 -10.88 -15.39
C PRO A 63 8.85 -9.77 -15.44
N SER A 64 8.21 -9.58 -16.59
CA SER A 64 7.14 -8.61 -16.78
C SER A 64 5.85 -8.92 -16.01
N MET A 65 5.69 -10.12 -15.44
CA MET A 65 4.49 -10.51 -14.71
C MET A 65 4.19 -9.59 -13.52
N VAL A 66 5.22 -9.07 -12.87
CA VAL A 66 5.09 -8.19 -11.68
C VAL A 66 4.47 -6.84 -12.01
N LEU A 67 4.36 -6.51 -13.30
CA LEU A 67 3.64 -5.32 -13.79
C LEU A 67 2.23 -5.65 -14.28
N GLY A 68 1.73 -6.86 -14.05
CA GLY A 68 0.37 -7.26 -14.41
C GLY A 68 0.18 -7.52 -15.90
N THR A 69 1.10 -8.24 -16.54
CA THR A 69 1.03 -8.56 -17.99
C THR A 69 0.17 -9.78 -18.35
N SER A 70 -0.38 -10.48 -17.36
CA SER A 70 -1.34 -11.57 -17.60
C SER A 70 -2.77 -11.03 -17.62
N ASP A 71 -3.56 -11.49 -18.58
CA ASP A 71 -5.00 -11.23 -18.58
C ASP A 71 -5.69 -12.00 -17.45
N VAL A 72 -6.56 -11.32 -16.72
CA VAL A 72 -7.27 -11.89 -15.56
C VAL A 72 -8.74 -11.52 -15.59
N ARG A 73 -9.59 -12.38 -15.04
CA ARG A 73 -11.01 -12.08 -14.86
C ARG A 73 -11.19 -11.12 -13.69
N LEU A 74 -12.06 -10.11 -13.86
CA LEU A 74 -12.39 -9.17 -12.78
C LEU A 74 -12.93 -9.89 -11.54
N LEU A 75 -13.71 -10.96 -11.74
CA LEU A 75 -14.25 -11.77 -10.64
C LEU A 75 -13.14 -12.48 -9.86
N ASP A 76 -12.12 -13.04 -10.54
CA ASP A 76 -10.98 -13.68 -9.90
C ASP A 76 -10.16 -12.67 -9.08
N MET A 77 -9.93 -11.47 -9.62
CA MET A 77 -9.20 -10.43 -8.89
C MET A 77 -9.99 -9.91 -7.68
N THR A 78 -11.32 -9.77 -7.83
CA THR A 78 -12.21 -9.38 -6.72
C THR A 78 -12.21 -10.45 -5.64
N ARG A 79 -12.23 -11.73 -6.01
CA ARG A 79 -12.11 -12.88 -5.10
C ARG A 79 -10.79 -12.85 -4.32
N ALA A 80 -9.68 -12.56 -4.99
CA ALA A 80 -8.37 -12.48 -4.34
C ALA A 80 -8.36 -11.40 -3.24
N PHE A 81 -8.87 -10.21 -3.54
CA PHE A 81 -9.02 -9.13 -2.56
C PHE A 81 -9.99 -9.49 -1.43
N ALA A 82 -11.07 -10.19 -1.73
CA ALA A 82 -12.01 -10.65 -0.72
C ALA A 82 -11.37 -11.65 0.25
N SER A 83 -10.43 -12.46 -0.24
CA SER A 83 -9.67 -13.40 0.62
C SER A 83 -8.70 -12.66 1.55
N VAL A 84 -8.08 -11.56 1.08
CA VAL A 84 -7.30 -10.66 1.96
C VAL A 84 -8.21 -10.02 3.02
N ALA A 85 -9.35 -9.46 2.61
CA ALA A 85 -10.35 -8.89 3.52
C ALA A 85 -10.87 -9.92 4.55
N SER A 86 -10.93 -11.19 4.16
CA SER A 86 -11.29 -12.32 5.01
C SER A 86 -10.09 -12.91 5.78
N LYS A 87 -9.08 -12.10 6.10
CA LYS A 87 -7.91 -12.46 6.93
C LYS A 87 -7.12 -13.65 6.38
N GLY A 88 -7.04 -13.77 5.05
CA GLY A 88 -6.32 -14.84 4.37
C GLY A 88 -7.10 -16.13 4.17
N VAL A 89 -8.38 -16.18 4.54
CA VAL A 89 -9.26 -17.31 4.26
C VAL A 89 -9.80 -17.21 2.83
N ALA A 90 -9.86 -18.34 2.13
CA ALA A 90 -10.35 -18.38 0.76
C ALA A 90 -11.83 -17.99 0.68
N VAL A 91 -12.14 -17.17 -0.31
CA VAL A 91 -13.52 -16.83 -0.68
C VAL A 91 -13.84 -17.50 -2.00
N THR A 92 -15.01 -18.13 -2.12
CA THR A 92 -15.52 -18.65 -3.40
C THR A 92 -16.75 -17.82 -3.79
N PRO A 93 -16.74 -17.10 -4.92
CA PRO A 93 -17.90 -16.34 -5.37
C PRO A 93 -19.07 -17.27 -5.70
N TYR A 94 -20.28 -16.91 -5.27
CA TYR A 94 -21.52 -17.62 -5.56
C TYR A 94 -22.67 -16.62 -5.80
N GLY A 95 -23.63 -17.01 -6.64
CA GLY A 95 -24.84 -16.21 -6.93
C GLY A 95 -26.13 -16.80 -6.38
N ILE A 96 -26.13 -18.08 -5.99
CA ILE A 96 -27.33 -18.79 -5.53
C ILE A 96 -27.17 -19.07 -4.03
N THR A 97 -28.05 -18.46 -3.22
CA THR A 97 -28.07 -18.65 -1.76
C THR A 97 -29.01 -19.77 -1.32
N ARG A 98 -30.13 -19.94 -2.02
CA ARG A 98 -31.16 -20.93 -1.71
C ARG A 98 -31.93 -21.31 -2.97
N VAL A 99 -32.23 -22.59 -3.12
CA VAL A 99 -33.20 -23.10 -4.11
C VAL A 99 -34.32 -23.82 -3.36
N SER A 100 -35.56 -23.51 -3.73
CA SER A 100 -36.75 -24.14 -3.15
C SER A 100 -37.67 -24.65 -4.26
N SER A 101 -38.35 -25.76 -4.02
CA SER A 101 -39.34 -26.36 -4.91
C SER A 101 -40.54 -26.83 -4.07
N ASN A 102 -41.76 -26.53 -4.51
CA ASN A 102 -43.01 -26.89 -3.81
C ASN A 102 -43.04 -26.49 -2.31
N GLY A 103 -42.47 -25.33 -1.98
CA GLY A 103 -42.38 -24.85 -0.59
C GLY A 103 -41.27 -25.50 0.24
N GLN A 104 -40.52 -26.47 -0.30
CA GLN A 104 -39.40 -27.13 0.37
C GLN A 104 -38.07 -26.57 -0.12
N THR A 105 -37.16 -26.25 0.79
CA THR A 105 -35.77 -25.91 0.46
C THR A 105 -35.03 -27.17 0.03
N ILE A 106 -34.45 -27.15 -1.18
CA ILE A 106 -33.66 -28.26 -1.75
C ILE A 106 -32.16 -27.95 -1.79
N TYR A 107 -31.80 -26.68 -1.66
CA TYR A 107 -30.41 -26.25 -1.55
C TYR A 107 -30.33 -24.98 -0.71
N THR A 108 -29.36 -24.94 0.19
CA THR A 108 -28.91 -23.73 0.88
C THR A 108 -27.40 -23.69 0.73
N HIS A 109 -26.85 -22.53 0.35
CA HIS A 109 -25.41 -22.39 0.26
C HIS A 109 -24.78 -22.32 1.64
N GLU A 110 -23.75 -23.13 1.86
CA GLU A 110 -22.92 -23.09 3.06
C GLU A 110 -21.55 -22.51 2.71
N VAL A 111 -21.10 -21.54 3.51
CA VAL A 111 -19.81 -20.89 3.30
C VAL A 111 -18.73 -21.70 4.00
N ASP A 112 -17.87 -22.33 3.20
CA ASP A 112 -16.66 -22.98 3.72
C ASP A 112 -15.60 -21.92 4.09
N ARG A 113 -15.16 -21.95 5.34
CA ARG A 113 -14.11 -21.07 5.90
C ARG A 113 -12.87 -21.86 6.35
N SER A 114 -12.82 -23.16 6.08
CA SER A 114 -11.73 -24.03 6.52
C SER A 114 -10.45 -23.84 5.70
N HIS A 115 -10.56 -23.34 4.47
CA HIS A 115 -9.43 -23.21 3.57
C HIS A 115 -8.65 -21.90 3.77
N VAL A 116 -7.48 -22.00 4.43
CA VAL A 116 -6.59 -20.86 4.70
C VAL A 116 -5.53 -20.70 3.60
N LEU A 117 -5.48 -19.53 2.97
CA LEU A 117 -4.54 -19.17 1.91
C LEU A 117 -3.25 -18.52 2.44
N VAL A 118 -3.34 -17.72 3.49
CA VAL A 118 -2.17 -17.13 4.14
C VAL A 118 -2.46 -16.98 5.62
N ALA A 119 -1.42 -16.90 6.44
CA ALA A 119 -1.59 -16.63 7.86
C ALA A 119 -2.28 -15.27 8.08
N PRO A 120 -3.10 -15.12 9.14
CA PRO A 120 -3.83 -13.87 9.39
C PRO A 120 -2.94 -12.62 9.48
N TYR A 121 -1.72 -12.76 10.04
CA TYR A 121 -0.78 -11.64 10.15
C TYR A 121 -0.28 -11.15 8.78
N VAL A 122 -0.03 -12.06 7.83
CA VAL A 122 0.34 -11.72 6.45
C VAL A 122 -0.80 -10.96 5.76
N ALA A 123 -2.05 -11.38 5.98
CA ALA A 123 -3.21 -10.67 5.46
C ALA A 123 -3.38 -9.28 6.11
N ALA A 124 -3.02 -9.12 7.38
CA ALA A 124 -3.03 -7.85 8.09
C ALA A 124 -1.97 -6.88 7.53
N GLU A 125 -0.74 -7.34 7.29
CA GLU A 125 0.32 -6.56 6.63
C GLU A 125 -0.10 -6.13 5.22
N MET A 126 -0.67 -7.04 4.44
CA MET A 126 -1.18 -6.71 3.11
C MET A 126 -2.32 -5.67 3.19
N THR A 127 -3.20 -5.78 4.18
CA THR A 127 -4.28 -4.81 4.39
C THR A 127 -3.73 -3.42 4.73
N ASP A 128 -2.68 -3.36 5.53
CA ASP A 128 -1.98 -2.12 5.89
C ASP A 128 -1.29 -1.45 4.69
N LEU A 129 -0.62 -2.22 3.84
CA LEU A 129 -0.08 -1.74 2.57
C LEU A 129 -1.18 -1.18 1.65
N LEU A 130 -2.32 -1.88 1.55
CA LEU A 130 -3.49 -1.47 0.78
C LEU A 130 -4.16 -0.20 1.34
N GLN A 131 -4.20 -0.04 2.65
CA GLN A 131 -4.66 1.21 3.28
C GLN A 131 -3.74 2.38 2.94
N THR A 132 -2.43 2.16 3.00
CA THR A 132 -1.45 3.19 2.66
C THR A 132 -1.64 3.67 1.21
N ALA A 133 -1.88 2.75 0.27
CA ALA A 133 -2.13 3.08 -1.13
C ALA A 133 -3.35 3.99 -1.34
N VAL A 134 -4.37 3.90 -0.50
CA VAL A 134 -5.57 4.77 -0.55
C VAL A 134 -5.36 6.06 0.22
N ASN A 135 -4.74 6.03 1.40
CA ASN A 135 -4.60 7.22 2.25
C ASN A 135 -3.61 8.24 1.66
N THR A 136 -2.45 7.78 1.19
CA THR A 136 -1.37 8.64 0.73
C THR A 136 -0.96 8.36 -0.72
N GLY A 137 -1.26 7.17 -1.24
CA GLY A 137 -0.81 6.73 -2.55
C GLY A 137 -1.74 7.05 -3.72
N THR A 138 -1.62 6.21 -4.74
CA THR A 138 -2.32 6.33 -6.02
C THR A 138 -3.84 6.14 -5.93
N GLY A 139 -4.34 5.52 -4.86
CA GLY A 139 -5.75 5.18 -4.64
C GLY A 139 -6.59 6.26 -3.96
N ARG A 140 -6.06 7.46 -3.73
CA ARG A 140 -6.72 8.52 -2.94
C ARG A 140 -8.15 8.87 -3.36
N ALA A 141 -8.46 8.77 -4.66
CA ALA A 141 -9.81 9.03 -5.16
C ALA A 141 -10.87 8.03 -4.69
N ALA A 142 -10.46 6.88 -4.15
CA ALA A 142 -11.35 5.85 -3.61
C ALA A 142 -11.75 6.08 -2.14
N GLN A 143 -11.21 7.11 -1.47
CA GLN A 143 -11.54 7.38 -0.08
C GLN A 143 -13.04 7.78 0.08
N ILE A 144 -13.72 7.17 1.05
CA ILE A 144 -15.16 7.34 1.31
C ILE A 144 -15.47 7.91 2.70
N GLY A 145 -14.46 8.37 3.45
CA GLY A 145 -14.60 8.91 4.80
C GLY A 145 -14.55 7.83 5.90
N ARG A 146 -13.97 6.67 5.59
CA ARG A 146 -13.89 5.48 6.45
C ARG A 146 -12.60 4.71 6.14
N PRO A 147 -12.19 3.73 6.96
CA PRO A 147 -11.08 2.85 6.60
C PRO A 147 -11.35 2.15 5.27
N VAL A 148 -10.43 2.30 4.31
CA VAL A 148 -10.46 1.66 2.99
C VAL A 148 -9.10 1.06 2.69
N ALA A 149 -9.10 -0.19 2.26
CA ALA A 149 -7.92 -0.86 1.71
C ALA A 149 -8.15 -1.09 0.21
N GLY A 150 -7.22 -0.66 -0.64
CA GLY A 150 -7.37 -0.87 -2.08
C GLY A 150 -6.12 -0.57 -2.89
N LYS A 151 -6.16 -0.95 -4.17
CA LYS A 151 -5.04 -0.76 -5.10
C LYS A 151 -5.55 -0.36 -6.48
N THR A 152 -4.79 0.56 -7.09
CA THR A 152 -4.94 0.94 -8.49
C THR A 152 -4.21 -0.04 -9.40
N GLY A 153 -4.79 -0.32 -10.57
CA GLY A 153 -4.12 -0.98 -11.69
C GLY A 153 -4.23 -0.12 -12.94
N THR A 154 -3.13 -0.02 -13.68
CA THR A 154 -3.05 0.73 -14.94
C THR A 154 -2.22 -0.07 -15.92
N THR A 155 -2.72 -0.33 -17.12
CA THR A 155 -1.91 -0.94 -18.18
C THR A 155 -1.00 0.10 -18.81
N SER A 156 0.20 -0.30 -19.25
CA SER A 156 1.21 0.60 -19.84
C SER A 156 0.73 1.32 -21.11
N SER A 157 -0.34 0.82 -21.74
CA SER A 157 -0.98 1.41 -22.91
C SER A 157 -2.22 2.26 -22.60
N SER A 158 -2.54 2.51 -21.33
CA SER A 158 -3.76 3.23 -20.89
C SER A 158 -5.06 2.67 -21.50
N LYS A 159 -5.09 1.35 -21.72
CA LYS A 159 -6.25 0.64 -22.25
C LYS A 159 -7.23 0.26 -21.15
N ASP A 160 -6.68 0.02 -19.96
CA ASP A 160 -7.40 -0.52 -18.82
C ASP A 160 -7.10 0.32 -17.58
N GLY A 161 -8.18 0.69 -16.89
CA GLY A 161 -8.13 1.26 -15.57
C GLY A 161 -8.81 0.33 -14.58
N TRP A 162 -8.09 -0.03 -13.52
CA TRP A 162 -8.59 -0.91 -12.47
C TRP A 162 -8.54 -0.20 -11.12
N PHE A 163 -9.57 -0.43 -10.31
CA PHE A 163 -9.48 -0.22 -8.87
C PHE A 163 -10.15 -1.38 -8.16
N LEU A 164 -9.42 -2.01 -7.24
CA LEU A 164 -9.95 -3.04 -6.36
C LEU A 164 -9.74 -2.61 -4.91
N GLY A 165 -10.74 -2.86 -4.07
CA GLY A 165 -10.64 -2.53 -2.67
C GLY A 165 -11.81 -3.05 -1.86
N PHE A 166 -11.67 -2.95 -0.54
CA PHE A 166 -12.67 -3.37 0.42
C PHE A 166 -12.78 -2.40 1.59
N SER A 167 -13.96 -2.37 2.19
CA SER A 167 -14.30 -1.60 3.38
C SER A 167 -15.58 -2.14 4.01
N SER A 168 -15.66 -2.18 5.34
CA SER A 168 -16.86 -2.56 6.11
C SER A 168 -17.49 -3.89 5.64
N GLY A 169 -16.69 -4.93 5.45
CA GLY A 169 -17.14 -6.25 4.99
C GLY A 169 -17.62 -6.34 3.53
N ILE A 170 -17.42 -5.32 2.69
CA ILE A 170 -17.73 -5.36 1.26
C ILE A 170 -16.43 -5.23 0.46
N THR A 171 -16.23 -6.14 -0.51
CA THR A 171 -15.14 -6.08 -1.50
C THR A 171 -15.72 -5.76 -2.87
N THR A 172 -15.12 -4.79 -3.55
CA THR A 172 -15.57 -4.33 -4.88
C THR A 172 -14.37 -4.19 -5.79
N GLY A 173 -14.48 -4.77 -6.99
CA GLY A 173 -13.57 -4.53 -8.11
C GLY A 173 -14.25 -3.72 -9.21
N VAL A 174 -13.57 -2.71 -9.73
CA VAL A 174 -14.00 -1.90 -10.87
C VAL A 174 -12.94 -1.98 -11.95
N TRP A 175 -13.36 -2.38 -13.15
CA TRP A 175 -12.58 -2.26 -14.37
C TRP A 175 -13.28 -1.29 -15.32
N MET A 176 -12.47 -0.51 -16.03
CA MET A 176 -12.90 0.30 -17.15
C MET A 176 -11.93 0.10 -18.29
N GLY A 177 -12.47 -0.09 -19.48
CA GLY A 177 -11.71 -0.21 -20.72
C GLY A 177 -12.66 -0.17 -21.90
N ARG A 178 -12.11 -0.35 -23.10
CA ARG A 178 -12.90 -0.44 -24.33
C ARG A 178 -12.90 -1.88 -24.81
N ASP A 179 -14.04 -2.34 -25.33
CA ASP A 179 -14.15 -3.67 -25.93
C ASP A 179 -13.21 -3.84 -27.14
N ASP A 180 -12.87 -2.74 -27.84
CA ASP A 180 -11.91 -2.72 -28.94
C ASP A 180 -10.44 -2.56 -28.51
N ALA A 181 -10.17 -2.61 -27.19
CA ALA A 181 -8.84 -2.47 -26.59
C ALA A 181 -8.04 -1.24 -27.04
N ARG A 182 -8.71 -0.17 -27.51
CA ARG A 182 -8.03 1.09 -27.82
C ARG A 182 -7.69 1.86 -26.55
N PRO A 183 -6.61 2.66 -26.55
CA PRO A 183 -6.28 3.51 -25.42
C PRO A 183 -7.39 4.53 -25.12
N ILE A 184 -7.62 4.80 -23.82
CA ILE A 184 -8.44 5.91 -23.37
C ILE A 184 -7.50 6.94 -22.74
N ALA A 185 -7.43 8.13 -23.34
CA ALA A 185 -6.56 9.21 -22.86
C ALA A 185 -6.90 9.57 -21.40
N GLY A 186 -5.88 9.57 -20.54
CA GLY A 186 -6.03 9.88 -19.13
C GLY A 186 -6.62 8.76 -18.27
N LEU A 187 -6.97 7.59 -18.84
CA LEU A 187 -7.45 6.45 -18.06
C LEU A 187 -6.30 5.80 -17.30
N HIS A 188 -6.45 5.76 -15.99
CA HIS A 188 -5.60 5.02 -15.07
C HIS A 188 -6.40 4.68 -13.80
N GLY A 189 -5.96 3.68 -13.04
CA GLY A 189 -6.72 3.16 -11.90
C GLY A 189 -7.17 4.21 -10.87
N GLY A 190 -6.34 5.24 -10.65
CA GLY A 190 -6.61 6.34 -9.70
C GLY A 190 -7.63 7.40 -10.17
N THR A 191 -8.15 7.32 -11.40
CA THR A 191 -9.12 8.30 -11.94
C THR A 191 -10.55 7.76 -11.94
N ALA A 192 -11.11 7.46 -13.11
CA ALA A 192 -12.49 7.04 -13.27
C ALA A 192 -12.80 5.74 -12.50
N PRO A 193 -11.93 4.70 -12.49
CA PRO A 193 -12.20 3.46 -11.74
C PRO A 193 -12.33 3.70 -10.24
N ALA A 194 -11.35 4.39 -9.62
CA ALA A 194 -11.38 4.70 -8.19
C ALA A 194 -12.58 5.57 -7.79
N ARG A 195 -12.96 6.54 -8.63
CA ARG A 195 -14.16 7.38 -8.38
C ARG A 195 -15.45 6.58 -8.48
N ALA A 196 -15.57 5.69 -9.45
CA ALA A 196 -16.74 4.81 -9.57
C ALA A 196 -16.83 3.83 -8.40
N TRP A 197 -15.69 3.28 -7.96
CA TRP A 197 -15.62 2.47 -6.75
C TRP A 197 -16.12 3.25 -5.52
N ALA A 198 -15.65 4.49 -5.31
CA ALA A 198 -16.11 5.33 -4.20
C ALA A 198 -17.60 5.66 -4.31
N ALA A 199 -18.09 5.97 -5.51
CA ALA A 199 -19.50 6.27 -5.75
C ALA A 199 -20.42 5.09 -5.41
N PHE A 200 -19.98 3.86 -5.67
CA PHE A 200 -20.71 2.64 -5.29
C PHE A 200 -20.58 2.34 -3.78
N MET A 201 -19.38 2.44 -3.22
CA MET A 201 -19.10 2.03 -1.85
C MET A 201 -19.68 2.96 -0.79
N LYS A 202 -19.84 4.25 -1.09
CA LYS A 202 -20.50 5.22 -0.19
C LYS A 202 -21.92 4.77 0.21
N PRO A 203 -22.88 4.55 -0.72
CA PRO A 203 -24.19 4.05 -0.36
C PRO A 203 -24.15 2.59 0.11
N ALA A 204 -23.32 1.72 -0.50
CA ALA A 204 -23.27 0.30 -0.13
C ALA A 204 -22.83 0.05 1.33
N THR A 205 -22.01 0.96 1.88
CA THR A 205 -21.49 0.83 3.25
C THR A 205 -22.19 1.74 4.26
N ALA A 206 -23.12 2.61 3.84
CA ALA A 206 -23.72 3.64 4.69
C ALA A 206 -24.38 3.11 5.98
N ASN A 207 -25.04 1.95 5.88
CA ASN A 207 -25.75 1.32 7.00
C ASN A 207 -24.94 0.20 7.69
N ARG A 208 -23.64 0.12 7.41
CA ARG A 208 -22.74 -0.88 7.99
C ARG A 208 -21.87 -0.23 9.06
N PRO A 209 -21.47 -0.94 10.13
CA PRO A 209 -20.57 -0.39 11.15
C PRO A 209 -19.22 0.03 10.53
N ILE A 210 -18.59 1.05 11.12
CA ILE A 210 -17.22 1.43 10.73
C ILE A 210 -16.30 0.35 11.31
N GLU A 211 -15.77 -0.51 10.44
CA GLU A 211 -14.78 -1.51 10.80
C GLU A 211 -13.40 -0.88 10.67
N GLN A 212 -12.67 -0.82 11.79
CA GLN A 212 -11.23 -0.58 11.74
C GLN A 212 -10.56 -1.88 11.31
N PHE A 213 -9.55 -1.76 10.45
CA PHE A 213 -8.75 -2.92 10.09
C PHE A 213 -7.78 -3.22 11.23
N ASP A 214 -7.75 -4.47 11.66
CA ASP A 214 -6.75 -4.95 12.60
C ASP A 214 -5.44 -5.18 11.85
N THR A 215 -4.60 -4.16 11.84
CA THR A 215 -3.28 -4.18 11.20
C THR A 215 -2.14 -4.25 12.21
N GLN A 216 -2.45 -4.41 13.50
CA GLN A 216 -1.41 -4.65 14.49
C GLN A 216 -0.95 -6.10 14.36
N VAL A 217 0.25 -6.26 13.82
CA VAL A 217 0.88 -7.56 13.63
C VAL A 217 1.50 -7.96 14.96
N THR A 218 0.83 -8.82 15.72
CA THR A 218 1.54 -9.66 16.68
C THR A 218 2.25 -10.72 15.86
N LEU A 219 3.55 -10.50 15.58
CA LEU A 219 4.36 -11.53 14.96
C LEU A 219 4.29 -12.79 15.84
N PRO A 220 4.19 -13.99 15.25
CA PRO A 220 4.33 -15.22 16.03
C PRO A 220 5.67 -15.21 16.78
N GLU A 221 5.73 -15.71 18.02
CA GLU A 221 6.93 -15.70 18.85
C GLU A 221 8.17 -16.26 18.14
N TRP A 222 8.01 -17.22 17.21
CA TRP A 222 9.11 -17.79 16.41
C TRP A 222 9.71 -16.85 15.34
N GLN A 223 9.07 -15.73 15.01
CA GLN A 223 9.66 -14.64 14.22
C GLN A 223 10.18 -13.49 15.09
N LEU A 224 9.95 -13.57 16.41
CA LEU A 224 10.43 -12.62 17.42
C LEU A 224 11.68 -13.14 18.15
N GLU A 225 12.16 -14.35 17.82
CA GLU A 225 13.45 -14.82 18.33
C GLU A 225 14.59 -14.02 17.66
N PRO A 226 15.50 -13.40 18.44
CA PRO A 226 16.42 -12.39 17.92
C PRO A 226 17.61 -13.04 17.19
N ASP A 227 17.62 -12.93 15.87
CA ASP A 227 18.85 -12.84 15.08
C ASP A 227 19.61 -11.52 15.32
N GLU A 228 19.10 -10.65 16.21
CA GLU A 228 19.75 -9.41 16.67
C GLU A 228 20.99 -9.63 17.58
N GLU A 229 21.22 -10.84 18.11
CA GLU A 229 22.43 -11.15 18.92
C GLU A 229 23.71 -11.36 18.09
N SER A 230 23.65 -11.31 16.75
CA SER A 230 24.83 -11.45 15.89
C SER A 230 25.49 -10.12 15.48
N TYR A 231 24.86 -8.96 15.72
CA TYR A 231 25.34 -7.67 15.17
C TYR A 231 25.87 -6.65 16.18
N PHE A 232 25.73 -6.93 17.48
CA PHE A 232 26.48 -6.25 18.54
C PHE A 232 27.37 -7.28 19.20
N GLY A 233 28.67 -7.24 18.90
CA GLY A 233 29.67 -8.02 19.64
C GLY A 233 29.53 -7.72 21.12
N GLN A 234 29.04 -8.71 21.87
CA GLN A 234 28.95 -8.63 23.32
C GLN A 234 30.38 -8.65 23.86
N PRO A 235 30.80 -7.70 24.72
CA PRO A 235 32.04 -7.85 25.45
C PRO A 235 31.89 -9.08 26.33
N ASP A 236 32.80 -10.03 26.12
CA ASP A 236 32.99 -11.23 26.91
C ASP A 236 33.08 -10.87 28.41
N ASN A 237 31.95 -10.95 29.10
CA ASN A 237 31.89 -11.05 30.56
C ASN A 237 31.77 -12.53 30.90
N GLY A 238 32.83 -13.27 30.57
CA GLY A 238 33.03 -14.66 30.96
C GLY A 238 33.10 -14.81 32.48
N ASP A 239 32.19 -15.64 32.99
CA ASP A 239 32.26 -16.30 34.29
C ASP A 239 33.61 -17.04 34.45
N PRO A 240 34.39 -16.82 35.53
CA PRO A 240 35.76 -17.27 35.59
C PRO A 240 35.88 -18.71 36.09
N GLY A 241 36.36 -19.62 35.24
CA GLY A 241 37.07 -20.80 35.74
C GLY A 241 36.80 -22.12 35.02
N GLN A 242 37.42 -22.30 33.85
CA GLN A 242 37.99 -23.59 33.46
C GLN A 242 39.03 -23.37 32.38
N MET A 243 40.30 -23.25 32.77
CA MET A 243 41.40 -23.38 31.83
C MET A 243 41.74 -24.86 31.72
N VAL A 244 41.73 -25.36 30.49
CA VAL A 244 42.21 -26.69 30.13
C VAL A 244 43.57 -26.54 29.44
N ASP A 245 44.46 -27.50 29.61
CA ASP A 245 45.73 -27.52 28.88
C ASP A 245 45.56 -27.99 27.42
N GLY A 246 46.67 -28.01 26.67
CA GLY A 246 46.69 -28.36 25.24
C GLY A 246 46.24 -29.79 24.90
N ASP A 247 46.03 -30.65 25.91
CA ASP A 247 45.51 -32.01 25.76
C ASP A 247 44.13 -32.19 26.42
N GLY A 248 43.50 -31.10 26.86
CA GLY A 248 42.09 -31.08 27.28
C GLY A 248 41.80 -31.49 28.72
N ASN A 249 42.79 -31.49 29.62
CA ASN A 249 42.56 -31.77 31.05
C ASN A 249 42.45 -30.48 31.88
N PRO A 250 41.57 -30.42 32.92
CA PRO A 250 41.42 -29.23 33.76
C PRO A 250 42.61 -29.02 34.71
N ILE A 251 43.10 -27.78 34.81
CA ILE A 251 44.16 -27.37 35.76
C ILE A 251 43.60 -26.51 36.89
N GLU A 252 43.73 -26.95 38.15
CA GLU A 252 43.38 -26.18 39.35
C GLU A 252 44.46 -25.12 39.69
N ARG A 253 44.04 -23.89 40.00
CA ARG A 253 44.92 -22.83 40.55
C ARG A 253 44.70 -22.67 42.07
N PRO A 254 45.75 -22.45 42.88
CA PRO A 254 45.58 -22.10 44.28
C PRO A 254 45.13 -20.63 44.47
N ALA A 255 44.39 -20.38 45.56
CA ALA A 255 43.69 -19.13 45.86
C ALA A 255 44.59 -17.90 46.11
N PRO A 256 44.12 -16.66 45.84
CA PRO A 256 44.92 -15.44 45.98
C PRO A 256 44.75 -14.72 47.34
N THR A 257 45.85 -14.14 47.85
CA THR A 257 45.90 -13.16 48.94
C THR A 257 46.03 -11.72 48.41
N GLN A 258 45.34 -10.78 49.08
CA GLN A 258 45.14 -9.32 48.88
C GLN A 258 46.41 -8.42 48.66
N PRO A 259 46.32 -7.07 48.56
CA PRO A 259 45.73 -6.21 47.51
C PRO A 259 46.72 -5.14 46.95
N ALA A 260 46.27 -4.35 45.96
CA ALA A 260 47.03 -3.47 45.04
C ALA A 260 47.65 -2.17 45.60
N PRO A 261 48.48 -1.47 44.79
CA PRO A 261 48.53 -0.01 44.79
C PRO A 261 48.19 0.65 43.42
N ASP A 262 47.68 1.87 43.54
CA ASP A 262 47.17 2.80 42.52
C ASP A 262 48.17 3.26 41.45
N TYR A 263 47.70 3.43 40.20
CA TYR A 263 48.24 4.39 39.24
C TYR A 263 47.16 5.03 38.36
N ASP A 264 47.01 6.34 38.60
CA ASP A 264 46.73 7.50 37.75
C ASP A 264 45.87 7.39 36.47
N ALA A 265 44.90 8.30 36.38
CA ALA A 265 43.89 8.40 35.34
C ALA A 265 44.34 9.26 34.15
N GLY A 266 44.37 8.67 32.95
CA GLY A 266 44.44 9.40 31.68
C GLY A 266 43.04 9.76 31.14
N PRO A 267 42.89 10.87 30.38
CA PRO A 267 41.60 11.31 29.86
C PRO A 267 41.04 10.38 28.76
N PRO A 268 39.70 10.30 28.59
CA PRO A 268 39.07 9.32 27.70
C PRO A 268 39.28 9.67 26.21
N PRO A 269 39.38 8.67 25.32
CA PRO A 269 39.37 8.90 23.88
C PRO A 269 37.97 9.29 23.37
N ILE A 270 37.98 10.12 22.32
CA ILE A 270 36.85 10.70 21.60
C ILE A 270 36.06 9.60 20.87
N ASP A 271 34.74 9.57 21.09
CA ASP A 271 33.78 8.71 20.39
C ASP A 271 33.84 8.91 18.87
N GLY A 272 34.19 7.84 18.16
CA GLY A 272 34.04 7.73 16.72
C GLY A 272 32.67 7.16 16.37
N ASP A 273 31.90 7.95 15.62
CA ASP A 273 30.81 7.57 14.70
C ASP A 273 30.06 6.24 14.97
N GLN A 274 29.10 6.29 15.89
CA GLN A 274 27.93 5.42 15.80
C GLN A 274 27.03 5.92 14.64
N PRO A 275 26.67 5.09 13.65
CA PRO A 275 25.69 5.50 12.66
C PRO A 275 24.34 5.73 13.36
N ALA A 276 23.83 6.95 13.25
CA ALA A 276 22.55 7.34 13.82
C ALA A 276 21.43 6.38 13.34
N PRO A 277 20.45 6.05 14.20
CA PRO A 277 19.31 5.25 13.79
C PRO A 277 18.60 5.96 12.64
N VAL A 278 18.35 5.22 11.56
CA VAL A 278 17.65 5.71 10.36
C VAL A 278 16.23 6.05 10.78
N GLN A 279 15.98 7.33 11.07
CA GLN A 279 14.63 7.81 11.34
C GLN A 279 13.77 7.55 10.09
N PRO A 280 12.52 7.06 10.24
CA PRO A 280 11.62 6.93 9.11
C PRO A 280 11.45 8.31 8.49
N GLN A 281 12.02 8.50 7.30
CA GLN A 281 11.88 9.74 6.54
C GLN A 281 10.39 10.03 6.39
N GLN A 282 9.92 11.09 7.06
CA GLN A 282 8.61 11.65 6.76
C GLN A 282 8.62 11.99 5.27
N LEU A 283 7.77 11.32 4.51
CA LEU A 283 7.64 11.51 3.07
C LEU A 283 7.12 12.95 2.86
N ASN A 284 8.02 13.90 2.62
CA ASN A 284 7.64 15.26 2.34
C ASN A 284 6.98 15.35 0.95
N GLN A 285 6.13 16.36 0.75
CA GLN A 285 5.37 16.54 -0.49
C GLN A 285 6.30 16.63 -1.71
N ASP A 286 7.48 17.24 -1.55
CA ASP A 286 8.49 17.38 -2.60
C ASP A 286 9.06 16.03 -3.06
N TRP A 287 9.26 15.08 -2.15
CA TRP A 287 9.69 13.73 -2.52
C TRP A 287 8.57 13.02 -3.29
N ILE A 288 7.32 13.17 -2.87
CA ILE A 288 6.15 12.57 -3.53
C ILE A 288 6.03 13.11 -4.95
N ASP A 289 6.09 14.42 -5.12
CA ASP A 289 5.94 15.08 -6.43
C ASP A 289 7.10 14.70 -7.36
N ARG A 290 8.33 14.61 -6.81
CA ARG A 290 9.51 14.12 -7.53
C ARG A 290 9.33 12.68 -8.01
N VAL A 291 8.82 11.79 -7.16
CA VAL A 291 8.75 10.34 -7.45
C VAL A 291 7.52 9.98 -8.29
N THR A 292 6.42 10.73 -8.16
CA THR A 292 5.19 10.51 -8.91
C THR A 292 5.09 11.34 -10.19
N GLY A 293 6.00 12.30 -10.40
CA GLY A 293 6.01 13.14 -11.60
C GLY A 293 4.91 14.21 -11.61
N ARG A 294 4.45 14.65 -10.44
CA ARG A 294 3.37 15.66 -10.26
C ARG A 294 3.82 17.12 -10.34
N ASP A 295 5.04 17.39 -10.82
CA ASP A 295 5.54 18.76 -10.94
C ASP A 295 4.69 19.58 -11.92
N GLY A 296 4.01 20.62 -11.43
CA GLY A 296 3.74 21.83 -12.22
C GLY A 296 5.04 22.61 -12.44
N PRO A 297 5.06 23.62 -13.34
CA PRO A 297 6.28 24.41 -13.56
C PRO A 297 6.80 24.98 -12.23
N PRO A 298 8.13 25.11 -12.06
CA PRO A 298 8.73 25.53 -10.79
C PRO A 298 8.07 26.81 -10.31
N ARG A 299 7.53 26.80 -9.09
CA ARG A 299 7.27 28.06 -8.37
C ARG A 299 8.63 28.62 -8.02
N ASP A 300 9.06 29.57 -8.82
CA ASP A 300 10.32 30.26 -8.63
C ASP A 300 10.31 30.89 -7.24
N GLY A 301 11.14 30.35 -6.36
CA GLY A 301 11.34 30.82 -5.00
C GLY A 301 12.18 32.09 -5.02
N SER A 302 11.62 33.18 -5.54
CA SER A 302 12.15 34.52 -5.32
C SER A 302 11.07 35.36 -4.65
N GLY A 303 11.15 35.45 -3.32
CA GLY A 303 10.47 36.51 -2.59
C GLY A 303 10.98 37.85 -3.10
N ARG A 304 10.10 38.60 -3.77
CA ARG A 304 10.16 40.06 -3.86
C ARG A 304 8.76 40.58 -3.64
N ASP A 305 8.62 41.32 -2.54
CA ASP A 305 7.44 42.10 -2.19
C ASP A 305 7.04 43.00 -3.37
N ALA A 306 5.82 42.79 -3.87
CA ALA A 306 5.14 43.76 -4.73
C ALA A 306 4.24 44.64 -3.84
N PRO A 307 4.36 45.98 -3.90
CA PRO A 307 3.59 46.86 -3.02
C PRO A 307 2.11 46.86 -3.41
N ARG A 308 1.26 46.77 -2.39
CA ARG A 308 -0.19 46.99 -2.49
C ARG A 308 -0.45 48.40 -3.03
N ARG A 309 -1.22 48.50 -4.11
CA ARG A 309 -1.84 49.75 -4.55
C ARG A 309 -3.28 49.79 -4.03
N ASP A 310 -3.48 50.61 -3.01
CA ASP A 310 -4.79 51.11 -2.62
C ASP A 310 -5.30 52.10 -3.68
N GLY A 311 -6.55 51.93 -4.13
CA GLY A 311 -7.25 52.90 -4.97
C GLY A 311 -8.35 53.62 -4.17
N PRO A 312 -8.53 54.95 -4.30
CA PRO A 312 -9.61 55.64 -3.59
C PRO A 312 -10.90 55.78 -4.43
N ALA A 313 -12.01 55.48 -3.73
CA ALA A 313 -13.36 56.04 -3.74
C ALA A 313 -13.95 56.81 -4.96
N GLY A 314 -15.10 56.33 -5.42
CA GLY A 314 -16.37 57.08 -5.36
C GLY A 314 -16.86 57.84 -6.61
N ARG A 315 -18.03 57.44 -7.15
CA ARG A 315 -19.10 58.33 -7.65
C ARG A 315 -20.44 57.57 -7.83
N GLN A 316 -21.51 58.30 -7.53
CA GLN A 316 -22.91 57.93 -7.26
C GLN A 316 -23.77 57.52 -8.49
N PRO A 317 -25.00 56.98 -8.27
CA PRO A 317 -25.83 56.36 -9.31
C PRO A 317 -26.80 57.34 -9.99
N LEU A 318 -27.16 57.03 -11.24
CA LEU A 318 -28.27 57.66 -11.96
C LEU A 318 -29.51 56.76 -11.93
N GLN A 319 -30.65 57.39 -11.64
CA GLN A 319 -31.98 56.82 -11.48
C GLN A 319 -32.86 57.20 -12.69
N ARG A 320 -33.97 56.45 -12.87
CA ARG A 320 -35.18 56.67 -13.72
C ARG A 320 -35.31 55.65 -14.86
N ASP A 321 -36.48 55.09 -15.20
CA ASP A 321 -37.87 55.26 -14.76
C ASP A 321 -38.66 53.97 -15.13
N VAL A 322 -39.79 53.74 -14.43
CA VAL A 322 -40.77 52.67 -14.70
C VAL A 322 -41.80 53.16 -15.73
N PRO A 323 -42.38 52.29 -16.58
CA PRO A 323 -43.83 52.08 -16.44
C PRO A 323 -44.26 50.61 -16.47
N ARG A 324 -45.31 50.33 -15.70
CA ARG A 324 -46.09 49.09 -15.63
C ARG A 324 -46.87 48.86 -16.93
N ASP A 325 -47.05 47.60 -17.33
CA ASP A 325 -48.38 47.13 -17.76
C ASP A 325 -48.57 45.61 -17.70
N ARG A 326 -49.85 45.24 -17.59
CA ARG A 326 -50.47 43.96 -17.23
C ARG A 326 -50.37 42.86 -18.29
N TYR A 327 -50.53 41.59 -17.87
CA TYR A 327 -51.42 40.51 -18.39
C TYR A 327 -50.95 39.19 -17.74
N GLN A 328 -51.64 38.66 -16.71
CA GLN A 328 -52.70 37.63 -16.75
C GLN A 328 -52.30 36.27 -17.35
N ASP A 329 -52.47 35.24 -16.51
CA ASP A 329 -52.80 33.82 -16.75
C ASP A 329 -52.06 33.03 -17.85
N GLU A 330 -51.46 31.90 -17.47
CA GLU A 330 -52.05 30.56 -17.72
C GLU A 330 -51.20 29.41 -17.16
N ARG A 331 -51.91 28.28 -16.97
CA ARG A 331 -51.59 27.07 -16.20
C ARG A 331 -50.60 26.09 -16.89
N PRO A 332 -50.13 25.05 -16.18
CA PRO A 332 -49.18 24.06 -16.70
C PRO A 332 -49.89 22.96 -17.50
N ILE A 333 -49.17 22.36 -18.47
CA ILE A 333 -49.58 21.11 -19.11
C ILE A 333 -48.38 20.16 -19.19
N GLN A 334 -48.56 19.04 -18.46
CA GLN A 334 -48.07 17.65 -18.60
C GLN A 334 -46.57 17.39 -18.83
#